data_AF-A0A540N973-F1
#
_entry.id   AF-A0A540N973-F1
#
_cell.length_a   1.000
_cell.length_b   1.000
_cell.length_c   1.000
_cell.angle_alpha   90.00
_cell.angle_beta   90.00
_cell.angle_gamma   90.00
#
_symmetry.space_group_name_H-M   'P 1'
#
loop_
_entity.id
_entity.type
_entity.pdbx_description
1 polymer ?
#
loop_
_entity_poly.entity_id
_entity_poly.type
_entity_poly.pdbx_seq_one_letter_code
_entity_poly.pdbx_strand_id
1 'polypeptide(L)'
;MILSLSELGVEDSGRNIVEIIFKSSWLKKDTPFCKIERILKVQNTQRTIQRFEDCRDAVKSRALISTRKNPRCAADGNELLRFHCTSISCTLGARGSSSLCDSVPGCGVCTIIRHGFQGKAVAEGDQGGASKGVRTTASSGRAHDSFNCTEGRRAMLVCRVIAGRVRRIADDAPPEEDGLSQLSAAAGSYDSVAGFAGIYSNLEELVVYNPKAILPCFVVIYKAMES
;
A
#
# COMPACT_ATOMS: atom_id res chain seq x y z
N MET A 1 -15.10 -6.07 16.04
CA MET A 1 -14.73 -7.33 15.36
C MET A 1 -15.93 -7.69 14.52
N ILE A 2 -15.85 -7.92 13.21
CA ILE A 2 -15.06 -8.96 12.54
C ILE A 2 -14.51 -8.39 11.22
N LEU A 3 -13.21 -8.59 10.97
CA LEU A 3 -12.69 -8.58 9.60
C LEU A 3 -12.94 -9.97 9.02
N SER A 4 -13.62 -10.05 7.89
CA SER A 4 -13.83 -11.30 7.17
C SER A 4 -13.26 -11.22 5.76
N LEU A 5 -12.98 -12.38 5.18
CA LEU A 5 -12.55 -12.52 3.80
C LEU A 5 -13.59 -13.28 3.00
N SER A 6 -13.84 -12.85 1.77
CA SER A 6 -14.69 -13.57 0.83
C SER A 6 -13.91 -13.85 -0.45
N GLU A 7 -13.82 -15.13 -0.83
CA GLU A 7 -13.22 -15.50 -2.12
C GLU A 7 -14.09 -15.00 -3.27
N LEU A 8 -13.45 -14.41 -4.28
CA LEU A 8 -14.13 -13.99 -5.49
C LEU A 8 -14.16 -15.16 -6.48
N GLY A 9 -15.37 -15.57 -6.89
CA GLY A 9 -15.59 -16.62 -7.88
C GLY A 9 -15.05 -16.23 -9.25
N VAL A 10 -14.87 -17.21 -10.14
CA VAL A 10 -14.30 -16.98 -11.49
C VAL A 10 -15.16 -16.02 -12.32
N GLU A 11 -16.47 -16.06 -12.11
CA GLU A 11 -17.46 -15.20 -12.78
C GLU A 11 -17.60 -13.80 -12.16
N ASP A 12 -16.90 -13.52 -11.04
CA ASP A 12 -16.97 -12.24 -10.36
C ASP A 12 -16.19 -11.17 -11.15
N SER A 13 -16.85 -10.10 -11.57
CA SER A 13 -16.22 -9.02 -12.33
C SER A 13 -15.08 -8.34 -11.57
N GLY A 14 -15.19 -8.25 -10.23
CA GLY A 14 -14.14 -7.77 -9.35
C GLY A 14 -12.90 -8.67 -9.38
N ARG A 15 -13.07 -9.99 -9.47
CA ARG A 15 -11.95 -10.92 -9.68
C ARG A 15 -11.21 -10.59 -10.98
N ASN A 16 -11.94 -10.46 -12.09
CA ASN A 16 -11.36 -10.19 -13.40
C ASN A 16 -10.58 -8.86 -13.40
N ILE A 17 -11.15 -7.81 -12.82
CA ILE A 17 -10.48 -6.51 -12.71
C ILE A 17 -9.18 -6.61 -11.90
N VAL A 18 -9.22 -7.24 -10.72
CA VAL A 18 -8.03 -7.39 -9.87
C VAL A 18 -6.96 -8.23 -10.55
N GLU A 19 -7.37 -9.30 -11.25
CA GLU A 19 -6.47 -10.14 -12.04
C GLU A 19 -5.80 -9.36 -13.17
N ILE A 20 -6.55 -8.55 -13.93
CA ILE A 20 -6.02 -7.68 -14.99
C ILE A 20 -5.03 -6.68 -14.41
N ILE A 21 -5.38 -5.96 -13.33
CA ILE A 21 -4.49 -4.97 -12.71
C ILE A 21 -3.21 -5.64 -12.20
N PHE A 22 -3.35 -6.80 -11.55
CA PHE A 22 -2.21 -7.54 -11.02
C PHE A 22 -1.29 -8.02 -12.15
N LYS A 23 -1.83 -8.62 -13.23
CA LYS A 23 -1.03 -9.15 -14.34
C LYS A 23 -0.45 -8.05 -15.23
N SER A 24 -1.22 -7.02 -15.59
CA SER A 24 -0.77 -5.93 -16.46
C SER A 24 0.32 -5.06 -15.82
N SER A 25 0.30 -4.94 -14.49
CA SER A 25 1.36 -4.26 -13.73
C SER A 25 2.54 -5.18 -13.37
N TRP A 26 2.58 -6.40 -13.88
CA TRP A 26 3.73 -7.29 -13.75
C TRP A 26 4.70 -7.02 -14.90
N LEU A 27 5.58 -6.04 -14.74
CA LEU A 27 6.38 -5.41 -15.82
C LEU A 27 7.48 -6.29 -16.48
N LYS A 28 7.53 -7.60 -16.23
CA LYS A 28 8.50 -8.50 -16.87
C LYS A 28 7.88 -9.03 -18.17
N LYS A 29 8.55 -8.79 -19.31
CA LYS A 29 8.02 -8.92 -20.69
C LYS A 29 7.69 -10.35 -21.16
N ASP A 30 8.04 -11.38 -20.40
CA ASP A 30 7.81 -12.78 -20.78
C ASP A 30 6.71 -13.43 -19.92
N THR A 31 5.67 -13.97 -20.56
CA THR A 31 4.50 -14.63 -19.96
C THR A 31 4.74 -16.13 -19.65
N PRO A 32 4.12 -16.76 -18.61
CA PRO A 32 3.49 -16.22 -17.41
C PRO A 32 4.26 -16.65 -16.14
N PHE A 33 5.05 -15.74 -15.54
CA PHE A 33 5.83 -16.04 -14.33
C PHE A 33 5.03 -16.05 -13.02
N CYS A 34 3.71 -15.89 -13.06
CA CYS A 34 2.90 -15.91 -11.85
C CYS A 34 1.54 -16.59 -12.09
N LYS A 35 1.24 -17.63 -11.31
CA LYS A 35 -0.07 -18.28 -11.26
C LYS A 35 -0.86 -17.76 -10.07
N ILE A 36 -1.95 -17.05 -10.34
CA ILE A 36 -2.91 -16.67 -9.30
C ILE A 36 -3.66 -17.92 -8.85
N GLU A 37 -3.60 -18.21 -7.55
CA GLU A 37 -4.36 -19.30 -6.93
C GLU A 37 -5.74 -18.83 -6.51
N ARG A 38 -5.81 -17.66 -5.84
CA ARG A 38 -7.05 -17.09 -5.30
C ARG A 38 -7.00 -15.58 -5.23
N ILE A 39 -8.17 -14.96 -5.32
CA ILE A 39 -8.38 -13.54 -5.02
C ILE A 39 -9.47 -13.45 -3.95
N LEU A 40 -9.12 -12.83 -2.82
CA LEU A 40 -10.03 -12.63 -1.69
C LEU A 40 -10.33 -11.15 -1.54
N LYS A 41 -11.60 -10.79 -1.37
CA LYS A 41 -12.01 -9.44 -0.97
C LYS A 41 -11.93 -9.31 0.54
N VAL A 42 -11.35 -8.20 0.99
CA VAL A 42 -11.21 -7.85 2.40
C VAL A 42 -12.43 -7.05 2.86
N GLN A 43 -13.18 -7.60 3.81
CA GLN A 43 -14.30 -6.92 4.45
C GLN A 43 -13.77 -6.18 5.68
N ASN A 44 -13.48 -4.89 5.47
CA ASN A 44 -12.97 -4.01 6.52
C ASN A 44 -14.09 -3.64 7.51
N THR A 45 -13.75 -3.52 8.80
CA THR A 45 -14.72 -3.01 9.78
C THR A 45 -15.03 -1.54 9.51
N GLN A 46 -16.22 -1.09 9.91
CA GLN A 46 -16.60 0.33 9.82
C GLN A 46 -15.57 1.25 10.48
N ARG A 47 -14.98 0.82 11.61
CA ARG A 47 -13.91 1.55 12.30
C ARG A 47 -12.65 1.72 11.44
N THR A 48 -12.26 0.70 10.68
CA THR A 48 -11.09 0.76 9.80
C THR A 48 -11.37 1.69 8.62
N ILE A 49 -12.56 1.58 8.02
CA ILE A 49 -12.99 2.44 6.92
C ILE A 49 -13.03 3.90 7.37
N GLN A 50 -13.68 4.19 8.50
CA GLN A 50 -13.74 5.55 9.05
C GLN A 50 -12.36 6.16 9.26
N ARG A 51 -11.42 5.40 9.86
CA ARG A 51 -10.05 5.90 10.07
C ARG A 51 -9.33 6.22 8.76
N PHE A 52 -9.58 5.45 7.71
CA PHE A 52 -9.03 5.72 6.38
C PHE A 52 -9.63 7.00 5.78
N GLU A 53 -10.94 7.18 5.91
CA GLU A 53 -11.66 8.38 5.46
C GLU A 53 -11.24 9.63 6.24
N ASP A 54 -11.05 9.53 7.55
CA ASP A 54 -10.52 10.61 8.39
C ASP A 54 -9.12 11.04 7.92
N CYS A 55 -8.27 10.09 7.51
CA CYS A 55 -6.95 10.40 6.95
C CYS A 55 -7.08 11.16 5.62
N ARG A 56 -7.99 10.73 4.75
CA ARG A 56 -8.29 11.40 3.47
C ARG A 56 -8.77 12.83 3.69
N ASP A 57 -9.72 13.03 4.60
CA ASP A 57 -10.31 14.34 4.87
C ASP A 57 -9.29 15.27 5.52
N ALA A 58 -8.46 14.77 6.44
CA ALA A 58 -7.36 15.55 7.02
C ALA A 58 -6.36 16.03 5.96
N VAL A 59 -6.01 15.19 4.98
CA VAL A 59 -5.17 15.59 3.83
C VAL A 59 -5.86 16.66 2.99
N LYS A 60 -7.14 16.49 2.67
CA LYS A 60 -7.91 17.45 1.88
C LYS A 60 -8.00 18.82 2.58
N SER A 61 -8.31 18.84 3.88
CA SER A 61 -8.33 20.05 4.69
C SER A 61 -6.96 20.75 4.70
N ARG A 62 -5.87 20.01 4.90
CA ARG A 62 -4.51 20.58 4.81
C ARG A 62 -4.18 21.09 3.41
N ALA A 63 -4.70 20.48 2.35
CA ALA A 63 -4.45 20.90 0.98
C ALA A 63 -5.16 22.22 0.62
N LEU A 64 -6.34 22.47 1.18
CA LEU A 64 -7.09 23.72 0.97
C LEU A 64 -6.42 24.94 1.61
N ILE A 65 -5.75 24.74 2.75
CA ILE A 65 -5.05 25.80 3.50
C ILE A 65 -3.62 26.01 2.97
N SER A 66 -3.11 25.07 2.17
CA SER A 66 -1.76 25.12 1.59
C SER A 66 -1.62 26.21 0.53
N THR A 67 -0.53 26.97 0.59
CA THR A 67 -0.11 27.85 -0.52
C THR A 67 0.33 27.03 -1.74
N ARG A 68 0.91 25.84 -1.52
CA ARG A 68 1.25 24.87 -2.58
C ARG A 68 0.04 24.00 -2.89
N LYS A 69 -0.68 24.34 -3.96
CA LYS A 69 -1.87 23.62 -4.41
C LYS A 69 -1.47 22.30 -5.09
N ASN A 70 -1.91 21.18 -4.52
CA ASN A 70 -1.93 19.90 -5.22
C ASN A 70 -3.40 19.52 -5.48
N PRO A 71 -3.90 19.62 -6.73
CA PRO A 71 -5.31 19.39 -7.06
C PRO A 71 -5.81 18.01 -6.60
N ARG A 72 -4.97 16.98 -6.68
CA ARG A 72 -5.33 15.62 -6.23
C ARG A 72 -5.47 15.56 -4.72
N CYS A 73 -4.56 16.17 -3.97
CA CYS A 73 -4.67 16.22 -2.51
C CYS A 73 -5.98 16.88 -2.06
N ALA A 74 -6.43 17.95 -2.72
CA ALA A 74 -7.69 18.63 -2.40
C ALA A 74 -8.94 17.85 -2.85
N ALA A 75 -8.86 17.14 -3.97
CA ALA A 75 -10.00 16.38 -4.52
C ALA A 75 -10.26 15.08 -3.77
N ASP A 76 -9.27 14.20 -3.69
CA ASP A 76 -9.40 12.82 -3.22
C ASP A 76 -8.35 12.42 -2.16
N GLY A 77 -7.55 13.37 -1.68
CA GLY A 77 -6.43 13.07 -0.77
C GLY A 77 -5.21 12.49 -1.49
N ASN A 78 -5.14 12.62 -2.81
CA ASN A 78 -4.16 11.94 -3.66
C ASN A 78 -4.23 10.42 -3.48
N GLU A 79 -5.45 9.88 -3.65
CA GLU A 79 -5.71 8.46 -3.47
C GLU A 79 -5.09 7.65 -4.63
N LEU A 80 -4.35 6.59 -4.29
CA LEU A 80 -3.67 5.71 -5.23
C LEU A 80 -4.03 4.26 -4.97
N LEU A 81 -4.16 3.48 -6.04
CA LEU A 81 -4.11 2.02 -5.97
C LEU A 81 -2.65 1.60 -5.82
N ARG A 82 -2.34 0.80 -4.80
CA ARG A 82 -0.97 0.34 -4.50
C ARG A 82 -0.91 -1.13 -4.16
N PHE A 83 0.26 -1.72 -4.38
CA PHE A 83 0.56 -3.10 -4.02
C PHE A 83 1.47 -3.18 -2.79
N HIS A 84 1.27 -4.21 -1.98
CA HIS A 84 2.15 -4.58 -0.88
C HIS A 84 2.29 -6.09 -0.80
N CYS A 85 3.50 -6.61 -1.05
CA CYS A 85 3.77 -8.04 -0.95
C CYS A 85 4.10 -8.45 0.49
N THR A 86 3.60 -9.61 0.91
CA THR A 86 3.81 -10.16 2.25
C THR A 86 3.81 -11.69 2.22
N SER A 87 4.20 -12.31 3.33
CA SER A 87 4.20 -13.77 3.48
C SER A 87 2.79 -14.31 3.77
N ILE A 88 2.54 -15.54 3.32
CA ILE A 88 1.39 -16.33 3.73
C ILE A 88 1.84 -17.73 4.14
N SER A 89 1.64 -18.05 5.41
CA SER A 89 2.03 -19.34 6.01
C SER A 89 0.84 -20.26 6.31
N CYS A 90 -0.38 -19.78 6.11
CA CYS A 90 -1.61 -20.56 6.30
C CYS A 90 -2.32 -20.84 4.97
N THR A 91 -3.43 -21.56 5.02
CA THR A 91 -4.29 -21.85 3.85
C THR A 91 -5.47 -20.87 3.77
N LEU A 92 -5.18 -19.57 3.83
CA LEU A 92 -6.20 -18.52 3.79
C LEU A 92 -7.14 -18.69 2.58
N GLY A 93 -8.45 -18.61 2.80
CA GLY A 93 -9.44 -18.83 1.75
C GLY A 93 -9.65 -20.29 1.33
N ALA A 94 -8.90 -21.26 1.87
CA ALA A 94 -9.06 -22.65 1.48
C ALA A 94 -10.37 -23.26 2.00
N ARG A 95 -11.00 -24.08 1.16
CA ARG A 95 -12.28 -24.76 1.45
C ARG A 95 -13.37 -23.77 1.89
N GLY A 96 -13.39 -22.56 1.32
CA GLY A 96 -14.36 -21.53 1.66
C GLY A 96 -14.12 -20.83 3.01
N SER A 97 -12.96 -21.02 3.65
CA SER A 97 -12.64 -20.38 4.93
C SER A 97 -12.53 -18.86 4.79
N SER A 98 -13.40 -18.13 5.48
CA SER A 98 -13.42 -16.66 5.54
C SER A 98 -12.63 -16.07 6.73
N SER A 99 -12.12 -16.92 7.62
CA SER A 99 -11.41 -16.53 8.84
C SER A 99 -9.91 -16.38 8.62
N LEU A 100 -9.33 -15.43 9.35
CA LEU A 100 -7.89 -15.27 9.48
C LEU A 100 -7.33 -16.33 10.44
N CYS A 101 -6.11 -16.82 10.23
CA CYS A 101 -5.51 -17.74 11.20
C CYS A 101 -5.07 -17.01 12.46
N ASP A 102 -5.29 -17.60 13.64
CA ASP A 102 -4.77 -17.14 14.94
C ASP A 102 -3.55 -17.96 15.39
N SER A 103 -3.37 -19.15 14.84
CA SER A 103 -2.45 -20.19 15.34
C SER A 103 -1.11 -20.28 14.61
N VAL A 104 -0.89 -19.50 13.54
CA VAL A 104 0.33 -19.57 12.73
C VAL A 104 1.18 -18.33 12.96
N PRO A 105 2.23 -18.40 13.80
CA PRO A 105 3.18 -17.31 13.97
C PRO A 105 3.81 -16.92 12.62
N GLY A 106 3.96 -15.62 12.39
CA GLY A 106 4.62 -15.12 11.18
C GLY A 106 3.78 -15.12 9.90
N CYS A 107 2.47 -15.42 9.96
CA CYS A 107 1.60 -15.25 8.79
C CYS A 107 1.34 -13.76 8.49
N GLY A 108 2.17 -13.16 7.64
CA GLY A 108 2.19 -11.72 7.38
C GLY A 108 0.85 -11.16 6.91
N VAL A 109 0.18 -11.82 5.96
CA VAL A 109 -1.12 -11.38 5.46
C VAL A 109 -2.20 -11.35 6.55
N CYS A 110 -2.29 -12.37 7.40
CA CYS A 110 -3.28 -12.41 8.46
C CYS A 110 -2.99 -11.37 9.55
N THR A 111 -1.71 -11.17 9.88
CA THR A 111 -1.28 -10.13 10.82
C THR A 111 -1.64 -8.74 10.32
N ILE A 112 -1.37 -8.42 9.05
CA ILE A 112 -1.69 -7.12 8.46
C ILE A 112 -3.21 -6.89 8.43
N ILE A 113 -3.99 -7.87 8.01
CA ILE A 113 -5.45 -7.69 7.95
C ILE A 113 -6.01 -7.49 9.36
N ARG A 114 -5.57 -8.28 10.34
CA ARG A 114 -6.09 -8.24 11.72
C ARG A 114 -5.67 -6.98 12.48
N HIS A 115 -4.40 -6.59 12.38
CA HIS A 115 -3.79 -5.57 13.23
C HIS A 115 -3.44 -4.28 12.48
N GLY A 116 -3.58 -4.26 11.16
CA GLY A 116 -3.16 -3.18 10.30
C GLY A 116 -1.68 -3.28 9.89
N PHE A 117 -1.27 -2.37 9.00
CA PHE A 117 0.11 -2.26 8.58
C PHE A 117 1.00 -1.77 9.73
N GLN A 118 2.19 -2.36 9.83
CA GLN A 118 3.22 -1.90 10.74
C GLN A 118 4.30 -1.22 9.89
N GLY A 119 4.56 0.06 10.14
CA GLY A 119 5.68 0.72 9.48
C GLY A 119 6.99 0.03 9.87
N LYS A 120 7.95 -0.04 8.94
CA LYS A 120 9.32 -0.44 9.23
C LYS A 120 10.17 0.82 9.34
N ALA A 121 11.24 0.77 10.13
CA ALA A 121 12.24 1.84 10.10
C ALA A 121 12.77 1.96 8.67
N VAL A 122 12.65 3.15 8.09
CA VAL A 122 13.24 3.50 6.81
C VAL A 122 14.46 4.35 7.14
N ALA A 123 15.63 3.92 6.69
CA ALA A 123 16.83 4.73 6.77
C ALA A 123 16.64 5.90 5.79
N GLU A 124 16.47 7.10 6.31
CA GLU A 124 16.68 8.32 5.53
C GLU A 124 18.20 8.52 5.44
N GLY A 125 18.72 8.77 4.24
CA GLY A 125 20.16 8.93 4.02
C GLY A 125 20.76 10.06 4.88
N ASP A 126 21.99 9.84 5.35
CA ASP A 126 23.01 10.68 6.02
C ASP A 126 22.64 11.86 6.96
N GLN A 127 21.36 12.19 7.15
CA GLN A 127 20.87 13.18 8.10
C GLN A 127 19.81 12.54 9.02
N GLY A 128 20.32 11.67 9.90
CA GLY A 128 19.84 11.48 11.28
C GLY A 128 18.33 11.51 11.56
N GLY A 129 17.56 10.58 10.99
CA GLY A 129 16.20 10.31 11.46
C GLY A 129 15.61 9.05 10.82
N ALA A 130 15.50 7.95 11.58
CA ALA A 130 14.80 6.75 11.10
C ALA A 130 13.28 7.00 11.09
N SER A 131 12.72 7.39 9.95
CA SER A 131 11.26 7.54 9.82
C SER A 131 10.62 6.16 9.64
N LYS A 132 9.60 5.86 10.45
CA LYS A 132 8.88 4.59 10.37
C LYS A 132 7.76 4.72 9.34
N GLY A 133 7.75 3.88 8.31
CA GLY A 133 6.76 3.96 7.23
C GLY A 133 6.44 2.63 6.58
N VAL A 134 5.33 2.59 5.84
CA VAL A 134 4.88 1.41 5.11
C VAL A 134 5.21 1.60 3.63
N ARG A 135 6.08 0.74 3.10
CA ARG A 135 6.41 0.72 1.68
C ARG A 135 5.28 0.08 0.87
N THR A 136 4.88 0.73 -0.20
CA THR A 136 3.92 0.25 -1.20
C THR A 136 4.46 0.54 -2.60
N THR A 137 4.04 -0.22 -3.60
CA THR A 137 4.49 -0.05 -4.99
C THR A 137 3.34 0.22 -5.96
N ALA A 138 3.66 0.82 -7.12
CA ALA A 138 2.68 1.01 -8.20
C ALA A 138 2.48 -0.28 -8.99
N SER A 139 3.51 -1.12 -9.09
CA SER A 139 3.50 -2.36 -9.87
C SER A 139 3.55 -3.60 -8.98
N SER A 140 2.83 -4.65 -9.36
CA SER A 140 2.81 -5.94 -8.67
C SER A 140 4.17 -6.65 -8.75
N GLY A 141 4.86 -6.53 -9.89
CA GLY A 141 6.20 -7.06 -10.09
C GLY A 141 7.22 -6.43 -9.14
N ARG A 142 7.20 -5.09 -8.99
CA ARG A 142 8.10 -4.42 -8.03
C ARG A 142 7.78 -4.77 -6.58
N ALA A 143 6.50 -4.89 -6.22
CA ALA A 143 6.13 -5.36 -4.88
C ALA A 143 6.69 -6.75 -4.60
N HIS A 144 6.63 -7.65 -5.59
CA HIS A 144 7.19 -8.98 -5.48
C HIS A 144 8.72 -8.96 -5.32
N ASP A 145 9.42 -8.22 -6.17
CA ASP A 145 10.88 -8.12 -6.15
C ASP A 145 11.41 -7.45 -4.86
N SER A 146 10.66 -6.49 -4.30
CA SER A 146 11.03 -5.77 -3.06
C SER A 146 10.81 -6.60 -1.79
N PHE A 147 10.16 -7.77 -1.89
CA PHE A 147 9.92 -8.65 -0.76
C PHE A 147 11.02 -9.71 -0.69
N ASN A 148 11.98 -9.48 0.20
CA ASN A 148 13.22 -10.27 0.35
C ASN A 148 13.03 -11.71 0.87
N CYS A 149 11.82 -12.26 0.88
CA CYS A 149 11.57 -13.64 1.33
C CYS A 149 11.67 -14.58 0.13
N THR A 150 12.84 -15.19 -0.08
CA THR A 150 13.09 -16.13 -1.18
C THR A 150 12.28 -17.41 -1.06
N GLU A 151 11.86 -17.78 0.15
CA GLU A 151 11.19 -19.05 0.42
C GLU A 151 9.72 -18.87 0.84
N GLY A 152 8.85 -19.78 0.36
CA GLY A 152 7.46 -19.88 0.80
C GLY A 152 6.41 -19.18 -0.11
N ARG A 153 5.14 -19.44 0.19
CA ARG A 153 4.01 -18.83 -0.53
C ARG A 153 3.90 -17.35 -0.20
N ARG A 154 3.55 -16.56 -1.21
CA ARG A 154 3.41 -15.10 -1.11
C ARG A 154 1.97 -14.68 -1.30
N ALA A 155 1.62 -13.56 -0.68
CA ALA A 155 0.36 -12.88 -0.87
C ALA A 155 0.62 -11.43 -1.28
N MET A 156 -0.18 -10.93 -2.21
CA MET A 156 -0.18 -9.53 -2.60
C MET A 156 -1.42 -8.85 -2.04
N LEU A 157 -1.23 -7.78 -1.28
CA LEU A 157 -2.31 -6.88 -0.89
C LEU A 157 -2.48 -5.81 -1.96
N VAL A 158 -3.71 -5.67 -2.46
CA VAL A 158 -4.13 -4.56 -3.32
C VAL A 158 -4.85 -3.56 -2.45
N CYS A 159 -4.28 -2.36 -2.32
CA CYS A 159 -4.66 -1.38 -1.32
C CYS A 159 -5.10 -0.06 -1.97
N ARG A 160 -6.08 0.59 -1.36
CA ARG A 160 -6.31 2.03 -1.54
C ARG A 160 -5.39 2.76 -0.57
N VAL A 161 -4.67 3.78 -1.05
CA VAL A 161 -3.68 4.51 -0.27
C VAL A 161 -3.89 6.00 -0.42
N ILE A 162 -4.05 6.71 0.69
CA ILE A 162 -4.01 8.17 0.72
C ILE A 162 -2.54 8.59 0.72
N ALA A 163 -2.00 8.96 -0.44
CA ALA A 163 -0.60 9.37 -0.54
C ALA A 163 -0.36 10.78 0.02
N GLY A 164 -1.40 11.62 0.01
CA GLY A 164 -1.30 13.02 0.42
C GLY A 164 -0.18 13.76 -0.30
N ARG A 165 0.49 14.65 0.43
CA ARG A 165 1.65 15.37 -0.10
C ARG A 165 2.87 14.46 -0.11
N VAL A 166 3.44 14.28 -1.30
CA VAL A 166 4.57 13.38 -1.52
C VAL A 166 5.87 14.16 -1.60
N ARG A 167 6.86 13.82 -0.77
CA ARG A 167 8.25 14.28 -0.92
C ARG A 167 8.92 13.46 -2.02
N ARG A 168 9.60 14.09 -2.96
CA ARG A 168 10.40 13.39 -3.98
C ARG A 168 11.87 13.57 -3.65
N ILE A 169 12.60 12.46 -3.52
CA ILE A 169 14.02 12.49 -3.16
C ILE A 169 14.88 13.11 -4.28
N ALA A 170 14.42 13.08 -5.54
CA ALA A 170 15.13 13.70 -6.67
C ALA A 170 14.96 15.23 -6.77
N ASP A 171 14.01 15.80 -6.03
CA ASP A 171 13.79 17.26 -5.98
C ASP A 171 14.47 17.81 -4.71
N ASP A 172 15.81 17.75 -4.64
CA ASP A 172 16.63 18.47 -3.65
C ASP A 172 16.64 20.00 -3.95
N ALA A 173 15.45 20.60 -4.01
CA ALA A 173 15.31 22.05 -3.84
C ALA A 173 15.09 22.32 -2.35
N PRO A 174 15.82 23.25 -1.72
CA PRO A 174 15.62 23.56 -0.32
C PRO A 174 14.16 23.96 -0.08
N PRO A 175 13.60 23.66 1.11
CA PRO A 175 12.38 24.34 1.51
C PRO A 175 12.70 25.83 1.53
N GLU A 176 12.15 26.58 0.58
CA GLU A 176 12.03 28.03 0.70
C GLU A 176 11.27 28.27 2.02
N GLU A 177 12.03 28.59 3.07
CA GLU A 177 11.56 28.92 4.41
C GLU A 177 10.78 30.23 4.34
N ASP A 178 9.51 30.17 3.96
CA ASP A 178 8.58 31.28 4.21
C ASP A 178 8.38 31.39 5.73
N GLY A 179 9.07 32.38 6.32
CA GLY A 179 9.26 32.59 7.75
C GLY A 179 8.00 32.89 8.57
N LEU A 180 7.18 31.86 8.82
CA LEU A 180 6.11 31.88 9.83
C LEU A 180 6.21 30.62 10.70
N SER A 181 7.25 30.58 11.52
CA SER A 181 7.91 29.39 12.08
C SER A 181 7.30 28.80 13.38
N GLN A 182 6.02 29.03 13.70
CA GLN A 182 5.41 28.34 14.88
C GLN A 182 3.96 27.83 14.71
N LEU A 183 3.25 28.19 13.63
CA LEU A 183 1.92 27.63 13.32
C LEU A 183 1.93 26.67 12.11
N SER A 184 3.07 26.57 11.41
CA SER A 184 3.23 25.93 10.10
C SER A 184 3.83 24.51 10.13
N ALA A 185 4.27 24.01 11.29
CA ALA A 185 4.85 22.66 11.39
C ALA A 185 3.87 21.55 10.95
N ALA A 186 2.55 21.76 11.12
CA ALA A 186 1.51 20.86 10.61
C ALA A 186 1.15 21.10 9.13
N ALA A 187 1.49 22.27 8.58
CA ALA A 187 1.20 22.67 7.20
C ALA A 187 2.35 22.36 6.23
N GLY A 188 3.56 22.07 6.72
CA GLY A 188 4.74 21.73 5.91
C GLY A 188 5.09 20.22 5.85
N SER A 189 4.47 19.37 6.67
CA SER A 189 4.82 17.95 6.74
C SER A 189 4.29 17.16 5.54
N TYR A 190 5.16 16.37 4.90
CA TYR A 190 4.77 15.41 3.87
C TYR A 190 4.08 14.18 4.48
N ASP A 191 3.10 13.63 3.77
CA ASP A 191 2.36 12.42 4.18
C ASP A 191 3.07 11.13 3.73
N SER A 192 3.89 11.25 2.69
CA SER A 192 4.66 10.14 2.12
C SER A 192 5.92 10.61 1.40
N VAL A 193 6.84 9.69 1.12
CA VAL A 193 8.05 9.93 0.33
C VAL A 193 8.12 8.94 -0.85
N ALA A 194 8.40 9.47 -2.03
CA ALA A 194 8.66 8.70 -3.24
C ALA A 194 10.13 8.27 -3.27
N GLY A 195 10.38 6.96 -3.32
CA GLY A 195 11.73 6.41 -3.30
C GLY A 195 12.35 6.25 -4.68
N PHE A 196 11.62 5.63 -5.60
CA PHE A 196 12.09 5.28 -6.94
C PHE A 196 11.04 5.63 -8.00
N ALA A 197 11.48 6.21 -9.11
CA ALA A 197 10.66 6.39 -10.31
C ALA A 197 10.84 5.17 -11.21
N GLY A 198 9.75 4.45 -11.48
CA GLY A 198 9.72 3.31 -12.39
C GLY A 198 9.40 3.74 -13.82
N ILE A 199 9.48 2.79 -14.75
CA ILE A 199 9.29 3.01 -16.20
C ILE A 199 7.94 3.67 -16.53
N TYR A 200 6.90 3.35 -15.77
CA TYR A 200 5.52 3.81 -16.01
C TYR A 200 5.02 4.82 -14.98
N SER A 201 5.78 5.08 -13.90
CA SER A 201 5.34 5.94 -12.81
C SER A 201 6.49 6.58 -12.06
N ASN A 202 6.43 7.90 -11.92
CA ASN A 202 7.33 8.67 -11.04
C ASN A 202 7.11 8.39 -9.54
N LEU A 203 6.12 7.54 -9.20
CA LEU A 203 5.78 7.10 -7.84
C LEU A 203 5.84 5.57 -7.74
N GLU A 204 6.78 4.91 -8.39
CA GLU A 204 6.86 3.44 -8.38
C GLU A 204 6.97 2.91 -6.95
N GLU A 205 7.84 3.50 -6.12
CA GLU A 205 7.91 3.21 -4.69
C GLU A 205 7.43 4.40 -3.86
N LEU A 206 6.60 4.10 -2.86
CA LEU A 206 6.03 5.10 -1.94
C LEU A 206 6.10 4.56 -0.52
N VAL A 207 6.70 5.33 0.38
CA VAL A 207 6.68 5.08 1.81
C VAL A 207 5.66 6.01 2.45
N VAL A 208 4.62 5.44 3.06
CA VAL A 208 3.55 6.19 3.72
C VAL A 208 3.77 6.17 5.22
N TYR A 209 3.78 7.34 5.87
CA TYR A 209 4.13 7.44 7.29
C TYR A 209 2.97 7.05 8.22
N ASN A 210 1.72 7.26 7.78
CA ASN A 210 0.54 6.88 8.55
C ASN A 210 -0.03 5.55 8.05
N PRO A 211 0.09 4.43 8.79
CA PRO A 211 -0.46 3.15 8.35
C PRO A 211 -1.99 3.14 8.17
N LYS A 212 -2.72 4.06 8.83
CA LYS A 212 -4.18 4.18 8.69
C LYS A 212 -4.59 4.76 7.33
N ALA A 213 -3.65 5.37 6.61
CA ALA A 213 -3.85 5.84 5.25
C ALA A 213 -3.80 4.71 4.20
N ILE A 214 -3.64 3.45 4.63
CA ILE A 214 -3.60 2.27 3.75
C ILE A 214 -4.75 1.35 4.11
N LEU A 215 -5.64 1.13 3.15
CA LEU A 215 -6.79 0.25 3.28
C LEU A 215 -6.62 -0.96 2.36
N PRO A 216 -6.41 -2.18 2.90
CA PRO A 216 -6.33 -3.38 2.09
C PRO A 216 -7.73 -3.72 1.57
N CYS A 217 -7.87 -3.86 0.26
CA CYS A 217 -9.16 -4.15 -0.39
C CYS A 217 -9.22 -5.59 -0.91
N PHE A 218 -8.11 -6.09 -1.45
CA PHE A 218 -8.02 -7.45 -1.96
C PHE A 218 -6.71 -8.13 -1.55
N VAL A 219 -6.75 -9.45 -1.46
CA VAL A 219 -5.59 -10.34 -1.30
C VAL A 219 -5.50 -11.22 -2.53
N VAL A 220 -4.38 -11.16 -3.25
CA VAL A 220 -4.05 -12.11 -4.32
C VAL A 220 -3.07 -13.12 -3.75
N ILE A 221 -3.48 -14.39 -3.68
CA ILE A 221 -2.58 -15.50 -3.32
C ILE A 221 -2.06 -16.06 -4.63
N TYR A 222 -0.75 -16.11 -4.78
CA TYR A 222 -0.11 -16.49 -6.03
C TYR A 222 1.17 -17.27 -5.81
N LYS A 223 1.57 -17.99 -6.86
CA LYS A 223 2.88 -18.62 -6.97
C LYS A 223 3.66 -17.92 -8.07
N ALA A 224 4.81 -17.37 -7.73
CA ALA A 224 5.81 -17.03 -8.72
C ALA A 224 6.41 -18.33 -9.25
N MET A 225 6.47 -18.47 -10.57
CA MET A 225 7.21 -19.54 -11.23
C MET A 225 8.66 -19.05 -11.29
N GLU A 226 9.62 -19.82 -10.80
CA GLU A 226 11.04 -19.48 -10.96
C GLU A 226 11.43 -19.66 -12.43
N SER A 227 12.25 -18.75 -12.95
CA SER A 227 12.98 -18.92 -14.21
C SER A 227 14.19 -19.81 -13.99
#